data_AF-A0A2P5YW63-F1
#
_entry.id   AF-A0A2P5YW63-F1
#
_cell.length_a   1.000
_cell.length_b   1.000
_cell.length_c   1.000
_cell.angle_alpha   90.00
_cell.angle_beta   90.00
_cell.angle_gamma   90.00
#
_symmetry.space_group_name_H-M   'P 1'
#
loop_
_entity.id
_entity.type
_entity.pdbx_description
1 polymer ?
#
loop_
_entity_poly.entity_id
_entity_poly.type
_entity_poly.pdbx_seq_one_letter_code
_entity_poly.pdbx_strand_id
1 'polypeptide(L)'
;MGSLSWAGKKELRIGAYLFSKQVVYMNHRSGTLFTTLYLKQCAVTLQQAYGGITPYDIHTKLSVPMSLTRLGYPRIIPSFHRQQIYKRDDKADMLVKLYLSFFSLSRAIKLAKRISPSLFASITDPMSDVQKFAEVKDWLLGLVCKLANRYLSQALSRPLYQGISWEPTWKALPMDHKRPGQSRRERGIFANFTSE
;
A
#
# COMPACT_ATOMS: atom_id res chain seq x y z
N MET A 1 27.39 13.82 34.13
CA MET A 1 26.81 14.74 33.12
C MET A 1 27.88 15.04 32.07
N GLY A 2 27.99 14.18 31.05
CA GLY A 2 29.06 14.23 30.06
C GLY A 2 28.79 15.26 28.97
N SER A 3 29.80 16.06 28.66
CA SER A 3 29.80 17.06 27.59
C SER A 3 29.43 16.44 26.25
N LEU A 4 28.22 16.74 25.78
CA LEU A 4 27.82 16.46 24.40
C LEU A 4 28.69 17.34 23.50
N SER A 5 29.77 16.75 22.97
CA SER A 5 30.73 17.37 22.04
C SER A 5 30.02 18.27 21.03
N TRP A 6 30.56 19.47 20.82
CA TRP A 6 30.02 20.47 19.88
C TRP A 6 29.79 19.89 18.47
N ALA A 7 30.60 18.92 18.04
CA ALA A 7 30.43 18.20 16.78
C ALA A 7 29.11 17.41 16.74
N GLY A 8 28.77 16.70 17.82
CA GLY A 8 27.53 15.94 17.93
C GLY A 8 26.29 16.85 17.87
N LYS A 9 26.35 18.05 18.47
CA LYS A 9 25.25 19.03 18.38
C LYS A 9 25.04 19.54 16.95
N LYS A 10 26.11 19.72 16.19
CA LYS A 10 26.05 20.16 14.78
C LYS A 10 25.44 19.07 13.89
N GLU A 11 25.88 17.82 14.04
CA GLU A 11 25.35 16.67 13.29
C GLU A 11 23.86 16.46 13.52
N LEU A 12 23.41 16.57 14.77
CA LEU A 12 21.99 16.48 15.13
C LEU A 12 21.15 17.57 14.45
N ARG A 13 21.62 18.82 14.45
CA ARG A 13 20.94 19.94 13.78
C ARG A 13 20.84 19.73 12.27
N ILE A 14 21.93 19.26 11.65
CA ILE A 14 21.95 18.94 10.21
C ILE A 14 20.97 17.81 9.91
N GLY A 15 20.94 16.75 10.72
CA GLY A 15 20.00 15.64 10.55
C GLY A 15 18.54 16.07 10.69
N ALA A 16 18.24 16.89 11.70
CA ALA A 16 16.89 17.46 11.88
C ALA A 16 16.48 18.33 10.69
N TYR A 17 17.38 19.20 10.21
CA TYR A 17 17.12 20.02 9.02
C TYR A 17 16.83 19.19 7.77
N LEU A 18 17.65 18.17 7.49
CA LEU A 18 17.46 17.27 6.35
C LEU A 18 16.13 16.50 6.44
N PHE A 19 15.79 16.02 7.63
CA PHE A 19 14.50 15.38 7.89
C PHE A 19 13.34 16.34 7.61
N SER A 20 13.35 17.54 8.21
CA SER A 20 12.30 18.54 8.02
C SER A 20 12.15 18.93 6.55
N LYS A 21 13.26 19.16 5.84
CA LYS A 21 13.26 19.47 4.41
C LYS A 21 12.57 18.37 3.60
N GLN A 22 12.87 17.10 3.88
CA GLN A 22 12.26 15.97 3.19
C GLN A 22 10.77 15.84 3.49
N VAL A 23 10.36 16.02 4.76
CA VAL A 23 8.95 15.95 5.16
C VAL A 23 8.13 17.06 4.51
N VAL A 24 8.63 18.30 4.52
CA VAL A 24 7.98 19.44 3.85
C VAL A 24 7.87 19.18 2.35
N TYR A 25 8.94 18.72 1.71
CA TYR A 25 8.95 18.37 0.30
C TYR A 25 7.90 17.30 -0.05
N MET A 26 7.83 16.22 0.73
CA MET A 26 6.83 15.15 0.53
C MET A 26 5.41 15.68 0.74
N ASN A 27 5.19 16.53 1.75
CA ASN A 27 3.88 17.10 2.02
C ASN A 27 3.38 17.98 0.87
N HIS A 28 4.26 18.79 0.27
CA HIS A 28 3.91 19.61 -0.88
C HIS A 28 3.63 18.77 -2.14
N ARG A 29 4.32 17.65 -2.34
CA ARG A 29 4.20 16.83 -3.56
C ARG A 29 3.09 15.79 -3.50
N SER A 30 2.85 15.19 -2.33
CA SER A 30 1.97 14.02 -2.15
C SER A 30 0.86 14.23 -1.12
N GLY A 31 0.84 15.38 -0.43
CA GLY A 31 -0.18 15.74 0.55
C GLY A 31 0.05 15.17 1.95
N THR A 32 -0.83 15.59 2.86
CA THR A 32 -0.76 15.30 4.30
C THR A 32 -1.03 13.83 4.62
N LEU A 33 -1.97 13.20 3.90
CA LEU A 33 -2.32 11.79 4.09
C LEU A 33 -1.13 10.87 3.81
N PHE A 34 -0.55 11.00 2.63
CA PHE A 34 0.61 10.22 2.23
C PHE A 34 1.78 10.43 3.20
N THR A 35 2.07 11.69 3.54
CA THR A 35 3.16 12.05 4.46
C THR A 35 2.97 11.39 5.82
N THR A 36 1.75 11.36 6.34
CA THR A 36 1.43 10.74 7.62
C THR A 36 1.61 9.23 7.60
N LEU A 37 1.10 8.55 6.57
CA LEU A 37 1.26 7.11 6.41
C LEU A 37 2.73 6.73 6.22
N TYR A 38 3.47 7.52 5.45
CA TYR A 38 4.91 7.36 5.23
C TYR A 38 5.70 7.46 6.54
N LEU A 39 5.44 8.49 7.36
CA LEU A 39 6.09 8.67 8.65
C LEU A 39 5.76 7.54 9.63
N LYS A 40 4.52 7.03 9.65
CA LYS A 40 4.15 5.85 10.44
C LYS A 40 4.94 4.61 10.01
N GLN A 41 5.04 4.36 8.69
CA GLN A 41 5.78 3.23 8.17
C GLN A 41 7.28 3.36 8.50
N CYS A 42 7.85 4.57 8.50
CA CYS A 42 9.23 4.83 8.92
C CYS A 42 9.49 4.43 10.38
N ALA A 43 8.55 4.71 11.28
CA ALA A 43 8.68 4.30 12.68
C ALA A 43 8.72 2.78 12.83
N VAL A 44 7.78 2.08 12.19
CA VAL A 44 7.69 0.61 12.23
C VAL A 44 8.94 -0.04 11.66
N THR A 45 9.38 0.39 10.48
CA THR A 45 10.57 -0.17 9.83
C THR A 45 11.86 0.13 10.59
N LEU A 46 11.99 1.31 11.22
CA LEU A 46 13.12 1.60 12.11
C LEU A 46 13.13 0.67 13.32
N GLN A 47 11.99 0.43 13.96
CA GLN A 47 11.89 -0.46 15.12
C GLN A 47 12.19 -1.92 14.74
N GLN A 48 11.65 -2.40 13.62
CA GLN A 48 11.91 -3.75 13.10
C GLN A 48 13.40 -3.94 12.80
N ALA A 49 14.00 -3.00 12.05
CA ALA A 49 15.42 -3.06 11.70
C ALA A 49 16.33 -2.97 12.93
N TYR A 50 15.95 -2.17 13.92
CA TYR A 50 16.70 -2.06 15.18
C TYR A 50 16.62 -3.36 15.99
N GLY A 51 15.42 -3.95 16.07
CA GLY A 51 15.16 -5.25 16.69
C GLY A 51 15.76 -6.46 15.95
N GLY A 52 16.46 -6.25 14.84
CA GLY A 52 17.13 -7.31 14.08
C GLY A 52 16.26 -8.06 13.09
N ILE A 53 15.02 -7.62 12.89
CA ILE A 53 14.12 -8.17 11.87
C ILE A 53 14.52 -7.60 10.52
N THR A 54 15.03 -8.43 9.61
CA THR A 54 15.42 -7.95 8.29
C THR A 54 14.24 -7.96 7.30
N PRO A 55 14.25 -7.11 6.26
CA PRO A 55 13.21 -7.11 5.23
C PRO A 55 13.11 -8.41 4.42
N TYR A 56 14.13 -9.27 4.49
CA TYR A 56 14.18 -10.56 3.82
C TYR A 56 13.51 -11.67 4.65
N ASP A 57 13.53 -11.55 5.98
CA ASP A 57 12.95 -12.55 6.90
C ASP A 57 11.43 -12.52 6.92
N ILE A 58 10.83 -11.38 6.59
CA ILE A 58 9.39 -11.20 6.54
C ILE A 58 9.05 -10.76 5.12
N HIS A 59 8.13 -11.44 4.44
CA HIS A 59 7.50 -10.99 3.19
C HIS A 59 6.73 -9.68 3.41
N THR A 60 7.45 -8.60 3.72
CA THR A 60 6.92 -7.38 4.30
C THR A 60 6.33 -6.58 3.16
N LYS A 61 5.04 -6.81 2.89
CA LYS A 61 4.26 -5.89 2.08
C LYS A 61 4.12 -4.59 2.88
N LEU A 62 5.00 -3.63 2.59
CA LEU A 62 4.92 -2.30 3.18
C LEU A 62 3.59 -1.66 2.76
N SER A 63 2.86 -1.08 3.73
CA SER A 63 1.61 -0.40 3.42
C SER A 63 1.81 0.85 2.55
N VAL A 64 3.01 1.43 2.60
CA VAL A 64 3.41 2.59 1.81
C VAL A 64 4.76 2.29 1.17
N PRO A 65 4.95 2.57 -0.14
CA PRO A 65 6.24 2.40 -0.78
C PRO A 65 7.26 3.35 -0.15
N MET A 66 8.34 2.80 0.41
CA MET A 66 9.41 3.58 1.00
C MET A 66 10.77 3.00 0.67
N SER A 67 11.76 3.89 0.53
CA SER A 67 13.13 3.48 0.25
C SER A 67 13.83 3.04 1.54
N LEU A 68 14.23 1.77 1.59
CA LEU A 68 14.95 1.16 2.70
C LEU A 68 16.42 0.90 2.33
N THR A 69 17.26 0.73 3.34
CA THR A 69 18.59 0.14 3.19
C THR A 69 18.48 -1.39 3.14
N ARG A 70 19.59 -2.07 2.79
CA ARG A 70 19.67 -3.55 2.83
C ARG A 70 19.33 -4.13 4.21
N LEU A 71 19.58 -3.36 5.26
CA LEU A 71 19.30 -3.72 6.66
C LEU A 71 17.90 -3.27 7.13
N GLY A 72 17.05 -2.74 6.25
CA GLY A 72 15.69 -2.33 6.60
C GLY A 72 15.53 -0.94 7.20
N TYR A 73 16.60 -0.13 7.26
CA TYR A 73 16.52 1.22 7.82
C TYR A 73 15.95 2.22 6.80
N PRO A 74 15.06 3.14 7.22
CA PRO A 74 14.53 4.19 6.34
C PRO A 74 15.61 5.10 5.77
N ARG A 75 15.58 5.35 4.44
CA ARG A 75 16.57 6.25 3.81
C ARG A 75 16.39 7.73 4.14
N ILE A 76 15.25 8.10 4.71
CA ILE A 76 15.00 9.46 5.23
C ILE A 76 15.97 9.84 6.36
N ILE A 77 16.49 8.85 7.11
CA ILE A 77 17.54 9.06 8.11
C ILE A 77 18.86 9.23 7.36
N PRO A 78 19.62 10.33 7.52
CA PRO A 78 20.88 10.53 6.80
C PRO A 78 21.93 9.43 7.03
N SER A 79 22.82 9.23 6.05
CA SER A 79 23.83 8.15 6.07
C SER A 79 24.73 8.18 7.30
N PHE A 80 25.18 9.36 7.73
CA PHE A 80 26.06 9.52 8.90
C PHE A 80 25.38 9.08 10.20
N HIS A 81 24.10 9.41 10.40
CA HIS A 81 23.34 8.93 11.55
C HIS A 81 23.05 7.43 11.47
N ARG A 82 22.78 6.88 10.27
CA ARG A 82 22.63 5.42 10.10
C ARG A 82 23.92 4.67 10.45
N GLN A 83 25.08 5.19 10.05
CA GLN A 83 26.37 4.60 10.40
C GLN A 83 26.61 4.57 11.92
N GLN A 84 26.17 5.60 12.64
CA GLN A 84 26.22 5.62 14.10
C GLN A 84 25.22 4.62 14.71
N ILE A 85 24.00 4.51 14.15
CA ILE A 85 22.99 3.55 14.61
C ILE A 85 23.46 2.10 14.45
N TYR A 86 24.18 1.79 13.37
CA TYR A 86 24.71 0.44 13.12
C TYR A 86 25.71 -0.02 14.17
N LYS A 87 26.38 0.89 14.88
CA LYS A 87 27.33 0.54 15.94
C LYS A 87 26.66 -0.02 17.19
N ARG A 88 25.35 0.22 17.38
CA ARG A 88 24.56 -0.23 18.54
C ARG A 88 25.16 0.18 19.90
N ASP A 89 25.73 1.38 19.94
CA ASP A 89 26.20 2.02 21.18
C ASP A 89 25.05 2.75 21.92
N ASP A 90 25.28 3.21 23.16
CA ASP A 90 24.31 4.06 23.89
C ASP A 90 23.88 5.32 23.11
N LYS A 91 24.78 5.83 22.25
CA LYS A 91 24.49 6.95 21.35
C LYS A 91 23.50 6.56 20.25
N ALA A 92 23.56 5.32 19.76
CA ALA A 92 22.62 4.80 18.79
C ALA A 92 21.21 4.77 19.37
N ASP A 93 21.05 4.32 20.62
CA ASP A 93 19.77 4.32 21.31
C ASP A 93 19.16 5.72 21.41
N MET A 94 19.98 6.73 21.74
CA MET A 94 19.51 8.11 21.77
C MET A 94 19.08 8.62 20.39
N LEU A 95 19.81 8.26 19.33
CA LEU A 95 19.45 8.62 17.96
C LEU A 95 18.16 7.93 17.51
N VAL A 96 17.98 6.65 17.81
CA VAL A 96 16.76 5.91 17.49
C VAL A 96 15.57 6.56 18.21
N LYS A 97 15.69 6.86 19.50
CA LYS A 97 14.66 7.59 20.27
C LYS A 97 14.33 8.95 19.64
N LEU A 98 15.33 9.69 19.18
CA LEU A 98 15.15 10.96 18.48
C LEU A 98 14.38 10.81 17.16
N TYR A 99 14.74 9.84 16.32
CA TYR A 99 14.01 9.63 15.05
C TYR A 99 12.59 9.11 15.28
N LEU A 100 12.37 8.29 16.30
CA LEU A 100 11.03 7.87 16.69
C LEU A 100 10.17 9.05 17.15
N SER A 101 10.76 10.02 17.86
CA SER A 101 10.05 11.26 18.22
C SER A 101 9.72 12.09 16.98
N PHE A 102 10.64 12.18 16.01
CA PHE A 102 10.36 12.85 14.73
C PHE A 102 9.26 12.16 13.92
N PHE A 103 9.25 10.83 13.86
CA PHE A 103 8.20 10.08 13.16
C PHE A 103 6.85 10.14 13.89
N SER A 104 6.84 10.39 15.20
CA SER A 104 5.62 10.65 15.96
C SER A 104 4.88 11.92 15.52
N LEU A 105 5.52 12.80 14.74
CA LEU A 105 4.88 13.95 14.07
C LEU A 105 3.68 13.52 13.21
N SER A 106 3.66 12.28 12.72
CA SER A 106 2.49 11.68 12.05
C SER A 106 1.18 11.82 12.86
N ARG A 107 1.25 11.86 14.19
CA ARG A 107 0.08 12.03 15.07
C ARG A 107 -0.41 13.48 15.15
N ALA A 108 0.47 14.44 14.88
CA ALA A 108 0.15 15.87 14.93
C ALA A 108 -0.46 16.38 13.61
N ILE A 109 -0.23 15.68 12.49
CA ILE A 109 -0.76 16.07 11.17
C ILE A 109 -2.28 15.82 11.15
N LYS A 110 -3.06 16.89 10.97
CA LYS A 110 -4.52 16.81 10.79
C LYS A 110 -4.81 16.21 9.41
N LEU A 111 -5.29 14.97 9.39
CA LEU A 111 -5.56 14.21 8.18
C LEU A 111 -6.90 14.53 7.52
N ALA A 112 -7.95 14.66 8.33
CA ALA A 112 -9.30 14.91 7.88
C ALA A 112 -9.94 16.04 8.69
N LYS A 113 -10.87 16.77 8.07
CA LYS A 113 -11.85 17.53 8.83
C LYS A 113 -12.63 16.55 9.69
N ARG A 114 -12.94 16.91 10.94
CA ARG A 114 -13.77 16.08 11.83
C ARG A 114 -15.08 15.77 11.09
N ILE A 115 -15.31 14.50 10.78
CA ILE A 115 -16.52 14.09 10.07
C ILE A 115 -17.68 14.23 11.05
N SER A 116 -18.70 14.99 10.68
CA SER A 116 -19.92 15.07 11.48
C SER A 116 -20.68 13.75 11.39
N PRO A 117 -21.25 13.25 12.49
CA PRO A 117 -22.12 12.07 12.46
C PRO A 117 -23.24 12.18 11.42
N SER A 118 -23.71 13.42 11.15
CA SER A 118 -24.72 13.72 10.12
C SER A 118 -24.34 13.32 8.70
N LEU A 119 -23.04 13.20 8.37
CA LEU A 119 -22.61 12.72 7.04
C LEU A 119 -22.93 11.22 6.85
N PHE A 120 -23.05 10.48 7.96
CA PHE A 120 -23.41 9.06 7.95
C PHE A 120 -24.88 8.82 8.20
N ALA A 121 -25.67 9.87 8.48
CA ALA A 121 -27.12 9.77 8.72
C ALA A 121 -27.83 8.97 7.62
N SER A 122 -27.46 9.14 6.35
CA SER A 122 -28.05 8.37 5.24
C SER A 122 -27.78 6.86 5.27
N ILE A 123 -26.76 6.42 6.03
CA ILE A 123 -26.36 5.02 6.16
C ILE A 123 -26.86 4.43 7.48
N THR A 124 -26.76 5.21 8.56
CA THR A 124 -27.11 4.76 9.91
C THR A 124 -28.56 4.97 10.28
N ASP A 125 -29.21 6.01 9.75
CA ASP A 125 -30.60 6.26 10.08
C ASP A 125 -31.47 5.25 9.33
N PRO A 126 -32.35 4.52 10.05
CA PRO A 126 -33.30 3.65 9.40
C PRO A 126 -34.16 4.49 8.47
N MET A 127 -34.34 4.00 7.25
CA MET A 127 -35.12 4.70 6.24
C MET A 127 -36.54 4.99 6.77
N SER A 128 -36.93 6.26 6.74
CA SER A 128 -38.25 6.71 7.20
C SER A 128 -39.40 6.19 6.33
N ASP A 129 -39.16 6.00 5.03
CA ASP A 129 -40.17 5.57 4.04
C ASP A 129 -39.76 4.26 3.37
N VAL A 130 -40.05 3.13 4.03
CA VAL A 130 -39.81 1.78 3.49
C VAL A 130 -40.59 1.54 2.19
N GLN A 131 -41.79 2.13 2.06
CA GLN A 131 -42.65 1.97 0.89
C GLN A 131 -42.02 2.55 -0.39
N LYS A 132 -41.47 3.77 -0.30
CA LYS A 132 -40.81 4.44 -1.44
C LYS A 132 -39.57 3.68 -1.90
N PHE A 133 -38.85 3.03 -0.98
CA PHE A 133 -37.73 2.17 -1.34
C PHE A 133 -38.15 0.96 -2.15
N ALA A 134 -39.23 0.29 -1.74
CA ALA A 134 -39.77 -0.85 -2.46
C ALA A 134 -40.18 -0.47 -3.89
N GLU A 135 -40.86 0.67 -4.06
CA GLU A 135 -41.23 1.20 -5.37
C GLU A 135 -40.01 1.50 -6.26
N VAL A 136 -38.98 2.16 -5.71
CA VAL A 136 -37.75 2.46 -6.47
C VAL A 136 -36.97 1.18 -6.80
N LYS A 137 -36.90 0.22 -5.88
CA LYS A 137 -36.27 -1.08 -6.09
C LYS A 137 -36.98 -1.84 -7.22
N ASP A 138 -38.30 -1.91 -7.20
CA ASP A 138 -39.09 -2.62 -8.21
C ASP A 138 -38.98 -1.94 -9.58
N TRP A 139 -38.97 -0.60 -9.61
CA TRP A 139 -38.69 0.15 -10.83
C TRP A 139 -37.28 -0.13 -11.38
N LEU A 140 -36.26 -0.14 -10.52
CA LEU A 140 -34.87 -0.37 -10.90
C LEU A 140 -34.65 -1.81 -11.37
N LEU A 141 -35.26 -2.79 -10.72
CA LEU A 141 -35.29 -4.20 -11.16
C LEU A 141 -35.95 -4.31 -12.54
N GLY A 142 -37.06 -3.60 -12.78
CA GLY A 142 -37.71 -3.55 -14.10
C GLY A 142 -36.79 -3.00 -15.20
N LEU A 143 -35.98 -1.98 -14.91
CA LEU A 143 -34.99 -1.45 -15.84
C LEU A 143 -33.83 -2.42 -16.08
N VAL A 144 -33.33 -3.06 -15.02
CA VAL A 144 -32.26 -4.06 -15.12
C VAL A 144 -32.72 -5.23 -15.99
N CYS A 145 -33.95 -5.72 -15.82
CA CYS A 145 -34.50 -6.77 -16.68
C CYS A 145 -34.60 -6.35 -18.15
N LYS A 146 -35.01 -5.09 -18.43
CA LYS A 146 -35.04 -4.55 -19.80
C LYS A 146 -33.65 -4.43 -20.41
N LEU A 147 -32.67 -3.97 -19.63
CA LEU A 147 -31.27 -3.84 -20.06
C LEU A 147 -30.64 -5.21 -20.28
N ALA A 148 -30.85 -6.15 -19.34
CA ALA A 148 -30.40 -7.52 -19.44
C ALA A 148 -30.95 -8.18 -20.72
N ASN A 149 -32.26 -8.14 -20.93
CA ASN A 149 -32.85 -8.73 -22.14
C ASN A 149 -32.35 -8.10 -23.45
N ARG A 150 -32.01 -6.81 -23.44
CA ARG A 150 -31.48 -6.11 -24.62
C ARG A 150 -30.00 -6.41 -24.88
N TYR A 151 -29.18 -6.45 -23.84
CA TYR A 151 -27.72 -6.49 -23.97
C TYR A 151 -27.12 -7.88 -23.67
N LEU A 152 -27.65 -8.65 -22.70
CA LEU A 152 -27.15 -10.00 -22.42
C LEU A 152 -27.49 -10.97 -23.55
N SER A 153 -28.66 -10.86 -24.17
CA SER A 153 -29.02 -11.68 -25.34
C SER A 153 -28.01 -11.51 -26.49
N GLN A 154 -27.61 -10.26 -26.76
CA GLN A 154 -26.58 -9.94 -27.77
C GLN A 154 -25.16 -10.29 -27.33
N ALA A 155 -24.87 -10.24 -26.03
CA ALA A 155 -23.56 -10.61 -25.49
C ALA A 155 -23.34 -12.12 -25.52
N LEU A 156 -24.39 -12.91 -25.28
CA LEU A 156 -24.37 -14.37 -25.35
C LEU A 156 -24.33 -14.90 -26.79
N SER A 157 -24.89 -14.16 -27.76
CA SER A 157 -24.81 -14.53 -29.18
C SER A 157 -23.44 -14.23 -29.81
N ARG A 158 -22.61 -13.40 -29.16
CA ARG A 158 -21.25 -13.10 -29.62
C ARG A 158 -20.28 -14.09 -28.97
N PRO A 159 -19.48 -14.85 -29.74
CA PRO A 159 -18.50 -15.73 -29.15
C PRO A 159 -17.49 -14.90 -28.34
N LEU A 160 -17.48 -15.11 -27.02
CA LEU A 160 -16.55 -14.46 -26.08
C LEU A 160 -15.08 -14.85 -26.34
N TYR A 161 -14.87 -15.97 -27.05
CA TYR A 161 -13.56 -16.42 -27.51
C TYR A 161 -13.36 -16.00 -28.98
N GLN A 162 -12.80 -14.82 -29.21
CA GLN A 162 -12.36 -14.37 -30.55
C GLN A 162 -11.08 -15.07 -31.05
N GLY A 163 -10.71 -16.23 -30.48
CA GLY A 163 -9.44 -16.91 -30.78
C GLY A 163 -8.19 -16.17 -30.29
N ILE A 164 -8.34 -15.04 -29.60
CA ILE A 164 -7.23 -14.29 -29.00
C ILE A 164 -7.09 -14.75 -27.56
N SER A 165 -6.12 -15.63 -27.30
CA SER A 165 -5.67 -15.95 -25.95
C SER A 165 -4.77 -14.82 -25.46
N TRP A 166 -5.21 -14.04 -24.47
CA TRP A 166 -4.32 -13.13 -23.78
C TRP A 166 -3.42 -13.94 -22.86
N GLU A 167 -2.20 -14.21 -23.31
CA GLU A 167 -1.15 -14.73 -22.45
C GLU A 167 -0.41 -13.55 -21.78
N PRO A 168 -0.55 -13.37 -20.46
CA PRO A 168 0.26 -12.39 -19.75
C PRO A 168 1.74 -12.71 -19.95
N THR A 169 2.58 -11.68 -20.11
CA THR A 169 4.03 -11.83 -20.34
C THR A 169 4.73 -12.64 -19.24
N TRP A 170 4.17 -12.74 -18.04
CA TRP A 170 4.69 -13.55 -16.94
C TRP A 170 4.36 -15.06 -17.03
N LYS A 171 3.47 -15.49 -17.94
CA LYS A 171 3.25 -16.90 -18.30
C LYS A 171 4.12 -17.35 -19.47
N ALA A 172 4.76 -16.43 -20.19
CA ALA A 172 5.76 -16.74 -21.19
C ALA A 172 7.04 -17.21 -20.48
N LEU A 173 7.17 -18.52 -20.29
CA LEU A 173 8.46 -19.10 -19.94
C LEU A 173 9.44 -18.77 -21.08
N PRO A 174 10.67 -18.29 -20.78
CA PRO A 174 11.67 -18.07 -21.82
C PRO A 174 11.85 -19.38 -22.59
N MET A 175 11.70 -19.28 -23.91
CA MET A 175 11.70 -20.35 -24.91
C MET A 175 12.54 -21.56 -24.50
N ASP A 176 11.89 -22.62 -24.02
CA ASP A 176 12.48 -23.95 -23.97
C ASP A 176 12.68 -24.37 -25.44
N HIS A 177 13.93 -24.42 -25.92
CA HIS A 177 14.31 -24.73 -27.30
C HIS A 177 13.96 -26.19 -27.68
N LYS A 178 12.67 -26.52 -27.69
CA LYS A 178 12.18 -27.81 -28.19
C LYS A 178 11.98 -27.71 -29.69
N ARG A 179 12.65 -28.65 -30.37
CA ARG A 179 12.70 -28.81 -31.83
C ARG A 179 11.28 -28.84 -32.43
N PRO A 180 11.08 -28.29 -33.64
CA PRO A 180 9.77 -28.34 -34.30
C PRO A 180 9.40 -29.81 -34.59
N GLY A 181 8.29 -30.28 -34.01
CA GLY A 181 7.78 -31.64 -34.25
C GLY A 181 6.95 -32.26 -33.12
N GLN A 182 6.97 -31.72 -31.90
CA GLN A 182 6.11 -32.23 -30.83
C GLN A 182 4.80 -31.45 -30.77
N SER A 183 3.75 -32.03 -31.33
CA SER A 183 2.37 -31.60 -31.08
C SER A 183 2.10 -31.65 -29.58
N ARG A 184 1.85 -30.47 -29.00
CA ARG A 184 1.41 -30.31 -27.62
C ARG A 184 0.00 -30.90 -27.55
N ARG A 185 -0.12 -32.17 -27.14
CA ARG A 185 -1.40 -32.72 -26.67
C ARG A 185 -1.88 -31.81 -25.55
N GLU A 186 -2.89 -31.00 -25.85
CA GLU A 186 -3.64 -30.25 -24.88
C GLU A 186 -4.27 -31.25 -23.91
N ARG A 187 -3.64 -31.44 -22.75
CA ARG A 187 -4.39 -31.87 -21.57
C ARG A 187 -5.13 -30.64 -21.09
N GLY A 188 -6.25 -30.34 -21.75
CA GLY A 188 -7.28 -29.51 -21.17
C GLY A 188 -7.65 -30.13 -19.82
N ILE A 189 -7.51 -29.34 -18.76
CA ILE A 189 -8.14 -29.66 -17.47
C ILE A 189 -9.63 -29.49 -17.74
N PHE A 190 -10.28 -30.55 -18.18
CA PHE A 190 -11.73 -30.64 -18.19
C PHE A 190 -12.16 -30.69 -16.72
N ALA A 191 -12.59 -29.55 -16.18
CA ALA A 191 -13.56 -29.56 -15.10
C ALA A 191 -14.88 -30.02 -15.74
N ASN A 192 -15.11 -31.33 -15.71
CA ASN A 192 -16.43 -31.89 -15.97
C ASN A 192 -17.35 -31.44 -14.84
N PHE A 193 -18.10 -30.36 -15.06
CA PHE A 193 -19.34 -30.16 -14.33
C PHE A 193 -20.38 -31.07 -14.96
N THR A 194 -20.46 -32.31 -14.46
CA THR A 194 -21.65 -33.12 -14.59
C THR A 194 -22.69 -32.57 -13.62
N SER A 195 -23.79 -32.07 -14.17
CA SER A 195 -25.03 -31.83 -13.44
C SER A 195 -25.74 -33.16 -13.22
N GLU A 196 -25.90 -33.55 -11.96
CA GLU A 196 -27.03 -34.34 -11.46
C GLU A 196 -27.77 -33.48 -10.43
#